data_AF-A0A1Q3DCT9-F1
#
_entry.id   AF-A0A1Q3DCT9-F1
#
_cell.length_a   1.000
_cell.length_b   1.000
_cell.length_c   1.000
_cell.angle_alpha   90.00
_cell.angle_beta   90.00
_cell.angle_gamma   90.00
#
_symmetry.space_group_name_H-M   'P 1'
#
loop_
_entity.id
_entity.type
_entity.pdbx_description
1 polymer ?
#
loop_
_entity_poly.entity_id
_entity_poly.type
_entity_poly.pdbx_seq_one_letter_code
_entity_poly.pdbx_strand_id
1 'polypeptide(L)'
;REEPTCYECKKPGHFKNECPNLKKKEKFNKEHSKKKAMVATWDDSDPSSSEQESDEEVANLAFMAIEEKNEDEVNFTFDELQNAYEKLFNEYENVCLRNKTLKKNAISISKEIESLKNENNKYINDIESLKIENSYYMNEIEVLNVSSKLSIDSKEENEKLKLEIDALKRTFSKFSNSSAKLDNLLGLQRCVFDKAGLGYE
;
A
#
# COMPACT_ATOMS: atom_id res chain seq x y z
N ARG A 1 -10.98 -20.04 -18.55
CA ARG A 1 -10.25 -18.96 -19.26
C ARG A 1 -9.08 -19.66 -19.95
N GLU A 2 -9.03 -19.65 -21.27
CA GLU A 2 -7.91 -20.25 -22.02
C GLU A 2 -6.63 -19.45 -21.74
N GLU A 3 -5.53 -20.14 -21.47
CA GLU A 3 -4.23 -19.51 -21.28
C GLU A 3 -3.68 -19.00 -22.62
N PRO A 4 -3.07 -17.80 -22.68
CA PRO A 4 -2.53 -17.27 -23.93
C PRO A 4 -1.44 -18.19 -24.46
N THR A 5 -1.53 -18.57 -25.74
CA THR A 5 -0.55 -19.41 -26.43
C THR A 5 0.37 -18.55 -27.28
N CYS A 6 1.68 -18.70 -27.10
CA CYS A 6 2.67 -17.96 -27.86
C CYS A 6 2.72 -18.42 -29.32
N TYR A 7 2.56 -17.49 -30.28
CA TYR A 7 2.54 -17.81 -31.71
C TYR A 7 3.89 -18.31 -32.26
N GLU A 8 5.02 -17.95 -31.64
CA GLU A 8 6.34 -18.37 -32.13
C GLU A 8 6.80 -19.74 -31.60
N CYS A 9 6.53 -20.07 -30.33
CA CYS A 9 6.96 -21.35 -29.75
C CYS A 9 5.81 -22.35 -29.55
N LYS A 10 4.56 -21.93 -29.82
CA LYS A 10 3.33 -22.72 -29.68
C LYS A 10 3.12 -23.30 -28.27
N LYS A 11 3.69 -22.68 -27.23
CA LYS A 11 3.51 -23.07 -25.82
C LYS A 11 2.51 -22.13 -25.11
N PRO A 12 1.64 -22.65 -24.24
CA PRO A 12 0.75 -21.84 -23.42
C PRO A 12 1.52 -21.06 -22.33
N GLY A 13 0.90 -20.02 -21.78
CA GLY A 13 1.36 -19.31 -20.57
C GLY A 13 2.12 -18.00 -20.80
N HIS A 14 2.33 -17.55 -22.05
CA HIS A 14 2.96 -16.26 -22.33
C HIS A 14 2.60 -15.72 -23.72
N PHE A 15 2.70 -14.40 -23.90
CA PHE A 15 2.52 -13.75 -25.21
C PHE A 15 3.85 -13.69 -25.99
N LYS A 16 3.76 -13.40 -27.29
CA LYS A 16 4.92 -13.36 -28.21
C LYS A 16 6.08 -12.54 -27.64
N ASN A 17 5.81 -11.34 -27.13
CA ASN A 17 6.78 -10.41 -26.52
C ASN A 17 7.58 -10.98 -25.32
N GLU A 18 7.08 -12.01 -24.64
CA GLU A 18 7.71 -12.64 -23.48
C GLU A 18 8.42 -13.96 -23.84
N CYS A 19 8.43 -14.34 -25.12
CA CYS A 19 8.97 -15.62 -25.54
C CYS A 19 10.48 -15.72 -25.26
N PRO A 20 10.95 -16.71 -24.48
CA PRO A 20 12.38 -16.90 -24.22
C PRO A 20 13.20 -17.13 -25.49
N ASN A 21 12.57 -17.64 -26.55
CA ASN A 21 13.22 -17.92 -27.83
C ASN A 21 13.48 -16.64 -28.66
N LEU A 22 12.72 -15.56 -28.48
CA LEU A 22 12.98 -14.27 -29.13
C LEU A 22 14.25 -13.61 -28.56
N LYS A 23 14.44 -13.70 -27.24
CA LYS A 23 15.64 -13.16 -26.55
C LYS A 23 16.95 -13.84 -26.96
N LYS A 24 16.90 -15.03 -27.57
CA LYS A 24 18.10 -15.71 -28.12
C LYS A 24 18.44 -15.25 -29.55
N LYS A 25 17.46 -14.78 -30.33
CA LYS A 25 17.69 -14.25 -31.68
C LYS A 25 18.21 -12.79 -31.68
N GLU A 26 17.82 -11.98 -30.71
CA GLU A 26 18.28 -10.58 -30.60
C GLU A 26 19.77 -10.42 -30.20
N LYS A 27 20.43 -11.47 -29.73
CA LYS A 27 21.83 -11.38 -29.27
C LYS A 27 22.87 -11.40 -30.39
N PHE A 28 22.49 -11.72 -31.63
CA PHE A 28 23.41 -11.73 -32.77
C PHE A 28 23.46 -10.43 -33.57
N ASN A 29 22.54 -9.48 -33.34
CA ASN A 29 22.43 -8.24 -34.14
C ASN A 29 22.51 -6.98 -33.26
N LYS A 30 23.52 -6.89 -32.38
CA LYS A 30 23.85 -5.67 -31.65
C LYS A 30 25.26 -5.19 -31.98
N GLU A 31 25.48 -4.89 -33.24
CA GLU A 31 26.52 -3.93 -33.62
C GLU A 31 25.92 -3.02 -34.71
N HIS A 32 26.16 -1.72 -34.57
CA HIS A 32 25.63 -0.62 -35.38
C HIS A 32 24.23 -0.10 -35.06
N SER A 33 24.13 0.74 -34.03
CA SER A 33 23.15 1.83 -34.00
C SER A 33 23.83 3.17 -33.71
N LYS A 34 24.40 3.76 -34.77
CA LYS A 34 24.72 5.19 -34.77
C LYS A 34 23.43 5.96 -35.01
N LYS A 35 23.15 6.88 -34.09
CA LYS A 35 22.15 7.95 -34.17
C LYS A 35 22.30 8.72 -35.49
N LYS A 36 21.20 9.03 -36.17
CA LYS A 36 21.10 10.24 -37.00
C LYS A 36 19.66 10.72 -37.10
N ALA A 37 19.44 11.87 -36.48
CA ALA A 37 18.37 12.81 -36.78
C ALA A 37 18.80 13.71 -37.95
N MET A 38 17.81 14.13 -38.75
CA MET A 38 17.71 15.35 -39.58
C MET A 38 18.98 15.97 -40.21
N VAL A 39 19.00 16.08 -41.54
CA VAL A 39 19.03 17.33 -42.35
C VAL A 39 19.48 17.01 -43.78
N ALA A 40 18.80 17.67 -44.73
CA ALA A 40 19.00 17.63 -46.17
C ALA A 40 20.33 18.28 -46.62
N THR A 41 20.97 17.66 -47.61
CA THR A 41 21.82 18.33 -48.60
C THR A 41 21.69 17.57 -49.92
N TRP A 42 21.08 18.26 -50.87
CA TRP A 42 21.25 18.10 -52.31
C TRP A 42 22.76 18.02 -52.61
N ASP A 43 23.23 16.91 -53.17
CA ASP A 43 24.48 16.94 -53.94
C ASP A 43 24.43 15.86 -55.02
N ASP A 44 24.71 16.32 -56.23
CA ASP A 44 24.59 15.65 -57.51
C ASP A 44 26.01 15.34 -57.97
N SER A 45 26.41 14.07 -57.92
CA SER A 45 27.60 13.54 -58.59
C SER A 45 27.65 12.02 -58.44
N ASP A 46 27.39 11.31 -59.54
CA ASP A 46 28.05 10.05 -59.83
C ASP A 46 29.25 10.38 -60.74
N PRO A 47 30.45 9.82 -60.48
CA PRO A 47 30.79 8.64 -61.28
C PRO A 47 31.60 7.57 -60.53
N SER A 48 31.08 6.34 -60.65
CA SER A 48 31.82 5.12 -61.02
C SER A 48 32.73 4.39 -60.01
N SER A 49 32.58 3.05 -60.08
CA SER A 49 33.53 1.97 -59.77
C SER A 49 33.31 1.30 -58.41
N SER A 50 33.04 -0.01 -58.28
CA SER A 50 33.06 -1.15 -59.22
C SER A 50 32.45 -2.40 -58.55
N GLU A 51 31.73 -3.22 -59.35
CA GLU A 51 31.66 -4.70 -59.32
C GLU A 51 31.08 -5.40 -58.06
N GLN A 52 30.24 -6.43 -58.10
CA GLN A 52 29.60 -7.26 -59.12
C GLN A 52 28.57 -8.16 -58.37
N GLU A 53 27.70 -8.84 -59.13
CA GLU A 53 26.83 -9.97 -58.77
C GLU A 53 25.37 -9.68 -58.38
N SER A 54 24.52 -9.92 -59.39
CA SER A 54 23.24 -10.65 -59.36
C SER A 54 22.26 -10.36 -58.23
N ASP A 55 21.17 -9.67 -58.57
CA ASP A 55 19.95 -10.38 -58.92
C ASP A 55 19.04 -9.44 -59.73
N GLU A 56 18.38 -10.00 -60.75
CA GLU A 56 17.36 -9.31 -61.55
C GLU A 56 16.15 -8.95 -60.68
N GLU A 57 16.18 -7.81 -60.02
CA GLU A 57 14.98 -7.20 -59.47
C GLU A 57 14.18 -6.57 -60.61
N VAL A 58 13.36 -7.42 -61.27
CA VAL A 58 12.26 -6.96 -62.10
C VAL A 58 11.32 -6.14 -61.21
N ALA A 59 11.42 -4.82 -61.32
CA ALA A 59 10.45 -3.92 -60.73
C ALA A 59 9.08 -4.17 -61.37
N ASN A 60 8.27 -5.01 -60.71
CA ASN A 60 6.86 -5.19 -61.06
C ASN A 60 6.09 -3.93 -60.67
N LEU A 61 6.28 -2.86 -61.43
CA LEU A 61 5.47 -1.65 -61.35
C LEU A 61 4.13 -1.97 -62.01
N ALA A 62 3.21 -2.53 -61.23
CA ALA A 62 1.86 -2.85 -61.68
C ALA A 62 1.04 -1.56 -61.86
N PHE A 63 0.98 -1.05 -63.09
CA PHE A 63 -0.05 -0.09 -63.48
C PHE A 63 -1.36 -0.85 -63.72
N MET A 64 -2.25 -0.86 -62.73
CA MET A 64 -3.64 -1.22 -63.00
C MET A 64 -4.28 -0.05 -63.74
N ALA A 65 -4.45 -0.21 -65.06
CA ALA A 65 -5.33 0.65 -65.84
C ALA A 65 -6.74 0.53 -65.26
N ILE A 66 -7.31 1.64 -64.79
CA ILE A 66 -8.70 1.69 -64.37
C ILE A 66 -9.50 1.75 -65.66
N GLU A 67 -10.12 0.64 -66.05
CA GLU A 67 -11.16 0.66 -67.08
C GLU A 67 -12.32 1.50 -66.53
N GLU A 68 -12.60 2.64 -67.18
CA GLU A 68 -13.73 3.53 -66.90
C GLU A 68 -15.05 2.80 -67.18
N LYS A 69 -15.51 2.04 -66.18
CA LYS A 69 -16.93 1.69 -66.07
C LYS A 69 -17.64 2.85 -65.41
N ASN A 70 -18.16 3.72 -66.26
CA ASN A 70 -19.13 4.75 -65.93
C ASN A 70 -20.36 4.14 -65.25
N GLU A 71 -20.42 4.15 -63.93
CA GLU A 71 -21.67 4.08 -63.18
C GLU A 71 -21.60 5.12 -62.04
N ASP A 72 -22.31 6.23 -62.27
CA ASP A 72 -22.55 7.39 -61.39
C ASP A 72 -21.35 8.29 -61.06
N GLU A 73 -20.72 8.86 -62.10
CA GLU A 73 -19.73 9.93 -61.93
C GLU A 73 -20.45 11.25 -61.55
N VAL A 74 -20.59 11.48 -60.23
CA VAL A 74 -21.09 12.74 -59.69
C VAL A 74 -20.06 13.83 -59.96
N ASN A 75 -20.26 14.56 -61.05
CA ASN A 75 -19.40 15.67 -61.46
C ASN A 75 -19.62 16.89 -60.55
N PHE A 76 -18.83 16.98 -59.48
CA PHE A 76 -18.78 18.20 -58.66
C PHE A 76 -18.17 19.34 -59.46
N THR A 77 -18.76 20.53 -59.34
CA THR A 77 -18.15 21.73 -59.89
C THR A 77 -16.93 22.14 -59.04
N PHE A 78 -15.96 22.81 -59.64
CA PHE A 78 -14.78 23.30 -58.93
C PHE A 78 -15.16 24.21 -57.73
N ASP A 79 -16.17 25.05 -57.89
CA ASP A 79 -16.67 25.95 -56.84
C ASP A 79 -17.30 25.18 -55.67
N GLU A 80 -17.98 24.06 -55.92
CA GLU A 80 -18.50 23.19 -54.85
C GLU A 80 -17.36 22.54 -54.06
N LEU A 81 -16.33 22.06 -54.76
CA LEU A 81 -15.17 21.44 -54.12
C LEU A 81 -14.37 22.46 -53.30
N GLN A 82 -14.17 23.66 -53.84
CA GLN A 82 -13.47 24.74 -53.14
C GLN A 82 -14.23 25.18 -51.88
N ASN A 83 -15.55 25.36 -51.97
CA ASN A 83 -16.39 25.66 -50.80
C ASN A 83 -16.35 24.55 -49.74
N ALA A 84 -16.33 23.28 -50.15
CA ALA A 84 -16.21 22.15 -49.23
C ALA A 84 -14.86 22.14 -48.52
N TYR A 85 -13.76 22.40 -49.25
CA TYR A 85 -12.42 22.48 -48.69
C TYR A 85 -12.28 23.62 -47.67
N GLU A 86 -12.81 24.81 -47.98
CA GLU A 86 -12.73 25.96 -47.08
C GLU A 86 -13.52 25.73 -45.78
N LYS A 87 -14.72 25.12 -45.87
CA LYS A 87 -15.46 24.69 -44.68
C LYS A 87 -14.68 23.68 -43.85
N LEU A 88 -14.06 22.69 -44.49
CA LEU A 88 -13.25 21.68 -43.82
C LEU A 88 -12.03 22.31 -43.12
N PHE A 89 -11.37 23.26 -43.77
CA PHE A 89 -10.23 23.97 -43.22
C PHE A 89 -10.61 24.80 -41.98
N ASN A 90 -11.73 25.53 -42.04
CA ASN A 90 -12.25 26.30 -40.91
C ASN A 90 -12.60 25.41 -39.72
N GLU A 91 -13.24 24.26 -39.95
CA GLU A 91 -13.51 23.25 -38.91
C GLU A 91 -12.21 22.69 -38.32
N TYR A 92 -11.21 22.40 -39.16
CA TYR A 92 -9.91 21.95 -38.70
C TYR A 92 -9.24 22.97 -37.78
N GLU A 93 -9.23 24.25 -38.14
CA GLU A 93 -8.64 25.31 -37.32
C GLU A 93 -9.36 25.43 -35.97
N ASN A 94 -10.70 25.38 -35.98
CA ASN A 94 -11.53 25.36 -34.78
C ASN A 94 -11.20 24.18 -33.85
N VAL A 95 -11.02 22.99 -34.41
CA VAL A 95 -10.61 21.78 -33.67
C VAL A 95 -9.20 21.97 -33.08
N CYS A 96 -8.26 22.53 -33.83
CA CYS A 96 -6.92 22.83 -33.34
C CYS A 96 -6.94 23.79 -32.14
N LEU A 97 -7.77 24.84 -32.20
CA LEU A 97 -7.94 25.78 -31.09
C LEU A 97 -8.53 25.09 -29.85
N ARG A 98 -9.58 24.28 -30.03
CA ARG A 98 -10.17 23.49 -28.93
C ARG A 98 -9.14 22.55 -28.30
N ASN A 99 -8.31 21.88 -29.11
CA ASN A 99 -7.28 20.97 -28.62
C ASN A 99 -6.21 21.69 -27.79
N LYS A 100 -5.78 22.90 -28.21
CA LYS A 100 -4.87 23.75 -27.42
C LYS A 100 -5.47 24.08 -26.05
N THR A 101 -6.76 24.43 -25.99
CA THR A 101 -7.46 24.71 -24.72
C THR A 101 -7.57 23.46 -23.85
N LEU A 102 -7.94 22.32 -24.42
CA LEU A 102 -8.02 21.05 -23.69
C LEU A 102 -6.68 20.63 -23.10
N LYS A 103 -5.57 20.82 -23.83
CA LYS A 103 -4.22 20.56 -23.30
C LYS A 103 -3.90 21.44 -22.09
N LYS A 104 -4.25 22.73 -22.12
CA LYS A 104 -4.06 23.64 -20.97
C LYS A 104 -4.88 23.19 -19.77
N ASN A 105 -6.14 22.83 -20.00
CA ASN A 105 -7.03 22.34 -18.95
C ASN A 105 -6.52 21.02 -18.35
N ALA A 106 -6.05 20.09 -19.18
CA ALA A 106 -5.46 18.83 -18.72
C ALA A 106 -4.26 19.06 -17.80
N ILE A 107 -3.34 19.97 -18.17
CA ILE A 107 -2.19 20.35 -17.33
C ILE A 107 -2.66 20.98 -16.02
N SER A 108 -3.68 21.85 -16.06
CA SER A 108 -4.24 22.49 -14.86
C SER A 108 -4.82 21.45 -13.90
N ILE A 109 -5.64 20.54 -14.41
CA ILE A 109 -6.27 19.47 -13.62
C ILE A 109 -5.21 18.54 -13.04
N SER A 110 -4.16 18.19 -13.80
CA SER A 110 -3.06 17.37 -13.28
C SER A 110 -2.35 18.00 -12.08
N LYS A 111 -2.15 19.32 -12.09
CA LYS A 111 -1.56 20.05 -10.95
C LYS A 111 -2.48 20.05 -9.73
N GLU A 112 -3.79 20.22 -9.94
CA GLU A 112 -4.77 20.18 -8.85
C GLU A 112 -4.83 18.78 -8.21
N ILE A 113 -4.81 17.72 -9.02
CA ILE A 113 -4.73 16.33 -8.54
C ILE A 113 -3.46 16.12 -7.69
N GLU A 114 -2.32 16.66 -8.12
CA GLU A 114 -1.07 16.57 -7.36
C GLU A 114 -1.16 17.29 -6.00
N SER A 115 -1.76 18.48 -5.96
CA SER A 115 -2.03 19.22 -4.72
C SER A 115 -2.92 18.44 -3.77
N LEU A 116 -4.07 17.96 -4.25
CA LEU A 116 -5.02 17.17 -3.47
C LEU A 116 -4.41 15.86 -2.96
N LYS A 117 -3.54 15.23 -3.75
CA LYS A 117 -2.81 14.03 -3.35
C LYS A 117 -1.86 14.32 -2.17
N ASN A 118 -1.18 15.47 -2.20
CA ASN A 118 -0.30 15.88 -1.11
C ASN A 118 -1.08 16.19 0.17
N GLU A 119 -2.24 16.84 0.06
CA GLU A 119 -3.13 17.07 1.21
C GLU A 119 -3.67 15.75 1.77
N ASN A 120 -4.13 14.83 0.92
CA ASN A 120 -4.58 13.51 1.36
C ASN A 120 -3.48 12.74 2.08
N ASN A 121 -2.23 12.80 1.61
CA ASN A 121 -1.10 12.19 2.31
C ASN A 121 -0.89 12.78 3.71
N LYS A 122 -1.07 14.10 3.88
CA LYS A 122 -1.01 14.74 5.19
C LYS A 122 -2.08 14.20 6.13
N TYR A 123 -3.33 14.13 5.67
CA TYR A 123 -4.43 13.58 6.48
C TYR A 123 -4.22 12.11 6.83
N ILE A 124 -3.66 11.31 5.92
CA ILE A 124 -3.31 9.90 6.20
C ILE A 124 -2.30 9.81 7.34
N ASN A 125 -1.25 10.64 7.33
CA ASN A 125 -0.24 10.65 8.39
C ASN A 125 -0.84 11.09 9.74
N ASP A 126 -1.74 12.08 9.73
CA ASP A 126 -2.43 12.54 10.94
C ASP A 126 -3.32 11.42 11.51
N ILE A 127 -4.06 10.70 10.66
CA ILE A 127 -4.87 9.54 11.06
C ILE A 127 -4.00 8.44 11.67
N GLU A 128 -2.83 8.16 11.08
CA GLU A 128 -1.91 7.14 11.60
C GLU A 128 -1.35 7.53 12.97
N SER A 129 -0.99 8.81 13.15
CA SER A 129 -0.53 9.36 14.42
C SER A 129 -1.61 9.26 15.51
N LEU A 130 -2.85 9.66 15.20
CA LEU A 130 -3.99 9.55 16.12
C LEU A 130 -4.33 8.09 16.45
N LYS A 131 -4.12 7.16 15.51
CA LYS A 131 -4.33 5.73 15.75
C LYS A 131 -3.33 5.18 16.77
N ILE A 132 -2.07 5.59 16.67
CA ILE A 132 -1.03 5.23 17.65
C ILE A 132 -1.37 5.81 19.02
N GLU A 133 -1.75 7.09 19.07
CA GLU A 133 -2.12 7.77 20.33
C GLU A 133 -3.35 7.11 21.00
N ASN A 134 -4.39 6.77 20.22
CA ASN A 134 -5.53 6.04 20.74
C ASN A 134 -5.13 4.66 21.29
N SER A 135 -4.21 3.96 20.62
CA SER A 135 -3.69 2.69 21.14
C SER A 135 -2.98 2.86 22.48
N TYR A 136 -2.24 3.97 22.66
CA TYR A 136 -1.58 4.29 23.92
C TYR A 136 -2.59 4.51 25.05
N TYR A 137 -3.58 5.38 24.84
CA TYR A 137 -4.60 5.66 25.86
C TYR A 137 -5.46 4.43 26.19
N MET A 138 -5.76 3.59 25.21
CA MET A 138 -6.47 2.33 25.46
C MET A 138 -5.70 1.41 26.42
N ASN A 139 -4.39 1.28 26.24
CA ASN A 139 -3.54 0.50 27.13
C ASN A 139 -3.46 1.13 28.53
N GLU A 140 -3.37 2.46 28.62
CA GLU A 140 -3.35 3.16 29.90
C GLU A 140 -4.65 2.96 30.70
N ILE A 141 -5.79 3.03 30.02
CA ILE A 141 -7.11 2.74 30.60
C ILE A 141 -7.16 1.28 31.12
N GLU A 142 -6.62 0.32 30.38
CA GLU A 142 -6.57 -1.09 30.79
C GLU A 142 -5.74 -1.26 32.09
N VAL A 143 -4.57 -0.63 32.16
CA VAL A 143 -3.72 -0.65 33.36
C VAL A 143 -4.43 -0.04 34.55
N LEU A 144 -5.07 1.12 34.37
CA LEU A 144 -5.82 1.79 35.44
C LEU A 144 -7.00 0.93 35.93
N ASN A 145 -7.70 0.25 35.02
CA ASN A 145 -8.79 -0.64 35.37
C ASN A 145 -8.31 -1.84 36.21
N VAL A 146 -7.19 -2.47 35.82
CA VAL A 146 -6.58 -3.56 36.61
C VAL A 146 -6.14 -3.06 37.98
N SER A 147 -5.52 -1.88 38.06
CA SER A 147 -5.09 -1.28 39.32
C SER A 147 -6.28 -0.97 40.25
N SER A 148 -7.35 -0.39 39.70
CA SER A 148 -8.59 -0.10 40.43
C SER A 148 -9.22 -1.39 40.96
N LYS A 149 -9.29 -2.44 40.13
CA LYS A 149 -9.82 -3.75 40.55
C LYS A 149 -9.01 -4.35 41.70
N LEU A 150 -7.68 -4.36 41.59
CA LEU A 150 -6.79 -4.83 42.65
C LEU A 150 -6.96 -4.03 43.95
N SER A 151 -7.13 -2.71 43.84
CA SER A 151 -7.37 -1.85 45.00
C SER A 151 -8.68 -2.19 45.71
N ILE A 152 -9.76 -2.45 44.96
CA ILE A 152 -11.05 -2.86 45.52
C ILE A 152 -10.91 -4.20 46.25
N ASP A 153 -10.32 -5.19 45.59
CA ASP A 153 -10.14 -6.54 46.15
C ASP A 153 -9.31 -6.50 47.44
N SER A 154 -8.23 -5.70 47.46
CA SER A 154 -7.40 -5.52 48.66
C SER A 154 -8.17 -4.85 49.83
N LYS A 155 -9.11 -3.95 49.53
CA LYS A 155 -9.93 -3.29 50.54
C LYS A 155 -10.92 -4.27 51.15
N GLU A 156 -11.58 -5.08 50.33
CA GLU A 156 -12.50 -6.13 50.78
C GLU A 156 -11.79 -7.17 51.67
N GLU A 157 -10.57 -7.59 51.29
CA GLU A 157 -9.77 -8.52 52.10
C GLU A 157 -9.36 -7.89 53.45
N ASN A 158 -8.93 -6.64 53.46
CA ASN A 158 -8.61 -5.91 54.70
C ASN A 158 -9.82 -5.79 55.64
N GLU A 159 -11.02 -5.56 55.10
CA GLU A 159 -12.25 -5.54 55.89
C GLU A 159 -12.54 -6.91 56.53
N LYS A 160 -12.33 -8.01 55.79
CA LYS A 160 -12.45 -9.38 56.34
C LYS A 160 -11.43 -9.65 57.44
N LEU A 161 -10.15 -9.34 57.20
CA LEU A 161 -9.09 -9.52 58.19
C LEU A 161 -9.36 -8.71 59.46
N LYS A 162 -9.92 -7.51 59.35
CA LYS A 162 -10.31 -6.69 60.50
C LYS A 162 -11.37 -7.38 61.36
N LEU A 163 -12.39 -7.97 60.73
CA LEU A 163 -13.42 -8.73 61.44
C LEU A 163 -12.84 -9.95 62.16
N GLU A 164 -11.90 -10.67 61.52
CA GLU A 164 -11.19 -11.80 62.12
C GLU A 164 -10.34 -11.39 63.33
N ILE A 165 -9.58 -10.29 63.21
CA ILE A 165 -8.80 -9.73 64.31
C ILE A 165 -9.72 -9.36 65.49
N ASP A 166 -10.86 -8.75 65.24
CA ASP A 166 -11.82 -8.37 66.29
C ASP A 166 -12.49 -9.59 66.93
N ALA A 167 -12.69 -10.68 66.19
CA ALA A 167 -13.11 -11.97 66.74
C ALA A 167 -12.01 -12.59 67.62
N LEU A 168 -10.77 -12.60 67.15
CA LEU A 168 -9.62 -13.15 67.87
C LEU A 168 -9.28 -12.37 69.14
N LYS A 169 -9.37 -11.03 69.11
CA LYS A 169 -9.22 -10.19 70.32
C LYS A 169 -10.25 -10.55 71.40
N ARG A 170 -11.49 -10.83 70.99
CA ARG A 170 -12.57 -11.25 71.90
C ARG A 170 -12.28 -12.63 72.51
N THR A 171 -11.79 -13.59 71.74
CA THR A 171 -11.43 -14.91 72.28
C THR A 171 -10.20 -14.83 73.18
N PHE A 172 -9.19 -14.05 72.82
CA PHE A 172 -8.00 -13.82 73.63
C PHE A 172 -8.33 -13.16 74.97
N SER A 173 -9.23 -12.17 75.00
CA SER A 173 -9.67 -11.54 76.24
C SER A 173 -10.36 -12.54 77.19
N LYS A 174 -11.20 -13.44 76.63
CA LYS A 174 -11.81 -14.53 77.41
C LYS A 174 -10.75 -15.49 77.95
N PHE A 175 -9.77 -15.86 77.12
CA PHE A 175 -8.67 -16.74 77.51
C PHE A 175 -7.80 -16.12 78.61
N SER A 176 -7.41 -14.85 78.47
CA SER A 176 -6.64 -14.11 79.47
C SER A 176 -7.39 -14.01 80.80
N ASN A 177 -8.70 -13.72 80.77
CA ASN A 177 -9.54 -13.73 81.98
C ASN A 177 -9.60 -15.11 82.65
N SER A 178 -9.69 -16.19 81.87
CA SER A 178 -9.62 -17.55 82.43
C SER A 178 -8.24 -17.89 82.99
N SER A 179 -7.15 -17.44 82.35
CA SER A 179 -5.78 -17.61 82.84
C SER A 179 -5.59 -16.93 84.19
N ALA A 180 -6.00 -15.66 84.32
CA ALA A 180 -5.88 -14.93 85.58
C ALA A 180 -6.66 -15.60 86.72
N LYS A 181 -7.85 -16.16 86.43
CA LYS A 181 -8.62 -16.95 87.40
C LYS A 181 -7.88 -18.22 87.81
N LEU A 182 -7.24 -18.91 86.87
CA LEU A 182 -6.43 -20.09 87.14
C LEU A 182 -5.18 -19.75 87.97
N ASP A 183 -4.48 -18.67 87.62
CA ASP A 183 -3.29 -18.20 88.35
C ASP A 183 -3.65 -17.83 89.79
N ASN A 184 -4.78 -17.15 90.01
CA ASN A 184 -5.29 -16.87 91.34
C ASN A 184 -5.58 -18.15 92.14
N LEU A 185 -6.18 -19.16 91.49
CA LEU A 185 -6.45 -20.45 92.12
C LEU A 185 -5.15 -21.18 92.52
N LEU A 186 -4.17 -21.24 91.61
CA LEU A 186 -2.87 -21.88 91.86
C LEU A 186 -2.04 -21.12 92.90
N GLY A 187 -2.10 -19.79 92.91
CA GLY A 187 -1.42 -18.93 93.89
C GLY A 187 -1.93 -19.15 95.31
N LEU A 188 -3.23 -19.38 95.48
CA LEU A 188 -3.83 -19.77 96.78
C LEU A 188 -3.39 -21.16 97.24
N GLN A 189 -3.01 -22.04 96.32
CA GLN A 189 -2.59 -23.42 96.60
C GLN A 189 -1.09 -23.55 96.94
N ARG A 190 -0.27 -22.52 96.68
CA ARG A 190 1.13 -22.44 97.15
C ARG A 190 1.18 -22.10 98.64
N CYS A 191 1.07 -23.12 99.50
CA CYS A 191 1.47 -23.00 100.89
C CYS A 191 2.96 -22.60 100.98
N VAL A 192 3.26 -21.57 101.77
CA VAL A 192 4.61 -21.01 102.02
C VAL A 192 5.60 -22.03 102.64
N PHE A 193 5.15 -23.25 102.93
CA PHE A 193 5.92 -24.30 103.60
C PHE A 193 6.24 -25.53 102.74
N ASP A 194 5.75 -25.63 101.49
CA ASP A 194 6.04 -26.81 100.67
C ASP A 194 7.33 -26.64 99.85
N LYS A 195 8.46 -26.88 100.54
CA LYS A 195 9.78 -27.10 99.91
C LYS A 195 9.80 -28.47 99.24
N ALA A 196 9.16 -28.60 98.09
CA ALA A 196 9.31 -29.77 97.23
C ALA A 196 9.91 -29.36 95.88
N GLY A 197 11.24 -29.37 95.82
CA GLY A 197 12.05 -29.15 94.64
C GLY A 197 13.52 -29.48 94.95
N LEU A 198 14.22 -30.11 93.99
CA LEU A 198 15.64 -30.48 94.10
C LEU A 198 16.50 -29.23 94.29
N GLY A 199 16.78 -28.86 95.54
CA GLY A 199 17.57 -27.68 95.88
C GLY A 199 17.24 -27.00 97.21
N TYR A 200 16.25 -27.49 97.97
CA TYR A 200 16.11 -27.14 99.38
C TYR A 200 16.74 -28.25 100.24
N GLU A 201 17.64 -27.87 101.15
CA GLU A 201 18.21 -28.76 102.20
C GLU A 201 17.13 -29.37 103.08
#